data_AF-A0A0B4C9Z6-F1
#
_entry.id   AF-A0A0B4C9Z6-F1
#
_cell.length_a   1.000
_cell.length_b   1.000
_cell.length_c   1.000
_cell.angle_alpha   90.00
_cell.angle_beta   90.00
_cell.angle_gamma   90.00
#
_symmetry.space_group_name_H-M   'P 1'
#
loop_
_entity.id
_entity.type
_entity.pdbx_description
1 polymer ?
#
loop_
_entity_poly.entity_id
_entity_poly.type
_entity_poly.pdbx_seq_one_letter_code
_entity_poly.pdbx_strand_id
1 'polypeptide(L)'
;MYNGDSFQTLTVAGQAGLVAVSLLFSVLALGFTWVLVQRRPLIIRVPVWLVAFITFVWASPQGYYTYYRMIFDGLPAQTVIQAPPPPEEILALLTFTGPVSLAAHSIGVLGWLMFVVAVWPQRRKCRNAAD
;
A
#
# COMPACT_ATOMS: atom_id res chain seq x y z
N MET A 1 -2.60 -11.69 -15.92
CA MET A 1 -2.69 -10.35 -16.53
C MET A 1 -3.59 -10.47 -17.75
N TYR A 2 -4.65 -9.67 -17.82
CA TYR A 2 -5.52 -9.64 -19.00
C TYR A 2 -4.82 -8.89 -20.14
N ASN A 3 -5.06 -9.30 -21.39
CA ASN A 3 -4.57 -8.56 -22.56
C ASN A 3 -5.22 -7.16 -22.57
N GLY A 4 -4.47 -6.11 -22.21
CA GLY A 4 -4.96 -4.73 -22.08
C GLY A 4 -5.04 -4.17 -20.64
N ASP A 5 -4.61 -4.93 -19.63
CA ASP A 5 -4.48 -4.52 -18.21
C ASP A 5 -3.04 -4.12 -17.88
N SER A 6 -2.43 -3.31 -18.73
CA SER A 6 -1.19 -2.63 -18.38
C SER A 6 -1.47 -1.13 -18.29
N PHE A 7 -0.78 -0.44 -17.39
CA PHE A 7 -0.91 1.02 -17.27
C PHE A 7 -0.83 1.71 -18.65
N GLN A 8 0.04 1.23 -19.54
CA GLN A 8 0.21 1.79 -20.88
C GLN A 8 -0.90 1.44 -21.88
N THR A 9 -1.76 0.47 -21.60
CA THR A 9 -2.86 0.04 -22.50
C THR A 9 -4.22 0.62 -22.11
N LEU A 10 -4.32 1.25 -20.93
CA LEU A 10 -5.50 2.00 -20.51
C LEU A 10 -5.67 3.29 -21.32
N THR A 11 -6.93 3.72 -21.48
CA THR A 11 -7.24 5.07 -21.98
C THR A 11 -6.67 6.12 -21.02
N VAL A 12 -6.48 7.36 -21.49
CA VAL A 12 -5.97 8.47 -20.66
C VAL A 12 -6.81 8.67 -19.40
N ALA A 13 -8.14 8.56 -19.52
CA ALA A 13 -9.05 8.64 -18.36
C ALA A 13 -8.86 7.46 -17.39
N GLY A 14 -8.65 6.25 -17.92
CA GLY A 14 -8.31 5.06 -17.12
C GLY A 14 -6.97 5.18 -16.40
N GLN A 15 -5.95 5.74 -17.06
CA GLN A 15 -4.65 6.02 -16.42
C GLN A 15 -4.79 7.05 -15.30
N ALA A 16 -5.47 8.17 -15.56
CA ALA A 16 -5.67 9.23 -14.57
C ALA A 16 -6.46 8.72 -13.34
N GLY A 17 -7.52 7.95 -13.56
CA GLY A 17 -8.28 7.33 -12.48
C GLY A 17 -7.44 6.34 -11.67
N LEU A 18 -6.63 5.51 -12.34
CA LEU A 18 -5.74 4.56 -11.67
C LEU A 18 -4.68 5.27 -10.82
N VAL A 19 -4.12 6.38 -11.30
CA VAL A 19 -3.19 7.22 -10.51
C VAL A 19 -3.92 7.79 -9.29
N ALA A 20 -5.13 8.32 -9.45
CA ALA A 20 -5.91 8.86 -8.34
C ALA A 20 -6.22 7.80 -7.27
N VAL A 21 -6.63 6.59 -7.68
CA VAL A 21 -6.86 5.45 -6.77
C VAL A 21 -5.57 5.04 -6.06
N SER A 22 -4.45 4.96 -6.79
CA SER A 22 -3.13 4.64 -6.23
C SER A 22 -2.68 5.66 -5.18
N LEU A 23 -2.88 6.96 -5.46
CA LEU A 23 -2.58 8.04 -4.52
C LEU A 23 -3.46 7.97 -3.28
N LEU A 24 -4.77 7.75 -3.45
CA LEU A 24 -5.71 7.59 -2.34
C LEU A 24 -5.28 6.43 -1.44
N PHE A 25 -4.99 5.26 -2.02
CA PHE A 25 -4.54 4.08 -1.27
C PHE A 25 -3.20 4.33 -0.56
N SER A 26 -2.28 5.04 -1.20
CA SER A 26 -1.00 5.41 -0.58
C SER A 26 -1.19 6.34 0.62
N VAL A 27 -2.02 7.37 0.50
CA VAL A 27 -2.34 8.30 1.60
C VAL A 27 -3.03 7.56 2.75
N LEU A 28 -3.98 6.68 2.44
CA LEU A 28 -4.65 5.85 3.45
C LEU A 28 -3.68 4.91 4.15
N ALA A 29 -2.77 4.26 3.43
CA ALA A 29 -1.77 3.36 4.02
C ALA A 29 -0.80 4.09 4.95
N LEU A 30 -0.32 5.28 4.54
CA LEU A 30 0.54 6.12 5.37
C LEU A 30 -0.19 6.64 6.62
N GLY A 31 -1.41 7.16 6.45
CA GLY A 31 -2.24 7.65 7.55
C GLY A 31 -2.60 6.53 8.53
N PHE A 32 -2.95 5.34 8.04
CA PHE A 32 -3.24 4.17 8.85
C PHE A 32 -2.02 3.72 9.64
N THR A 33 -0.85 3.64 8.99
CA THR A 33 0.42 3.31 9.67
C THR A 33 0.72 4.30 10.79
N TRP A 34 0.60 5.61 10.52
CA TRP A 34 0.78 6.65 11.52
C TRP A 34 -0.14 6.47 12.74
N VAL A 35 -1.43 6.23 12.51
CA VAL A 35 -2.42 6.03 13.58
C VAL A 35 -2.12 4.78 14.41
N LEU A 36 -1.62 3.70 13.79
CA LEU A 36 -1.26 2.48 14.51
C LEU A 36 -0.01 2.65 15.38
N VAL A 37 0.98 3.42 14.94
CA VAL A 37 2.27 3.53 15.62
C VAL A 37 2.35 4.66 16.66
N GLN A 38 1.44 5.65 16.60
CA GLN A 38 1.67 6.93 17.29
C GLN A 38 1.83 6.86 18.82
N ARG A 39 1.21 5.87 19.46
CA ARG A 39 1.30 5.69 20.92
C ARG A 39 2.18 4.51 21.32
N ARG A 40 2.92 3.92 20.38
CA ARG A 40 3.69 2.70 20.59
C ARG A 40 5.19 3.00 20.76
N PRO A 41 5.91 2.23 21.60
CA PRO A 41 7.37 2.30 21.67
C PRO A 41 7.99 1.78 20.36
N LEU A 42 9.19 2.27 20.02
CA LEU A 42 9.86 2.00 18.73
C LEU A 42 9.94 0.50 18.39
N ILE A 43 10.20 -0.35 19.38
CA ILE A 43 10.29 -1.80 19.22
C ILE A 43 9.01 -2.44 18.67
N ILE A 44 7.84 -1.88 18.96
CA ILE A 44 6.54 -2.35 18.46
C ILE A 44 6.23 -1.73 17.09
N ARG A 45 6.80 -0.57 16.77
CA ARG A 45 6.48 0.16 15.52
C ARG A 45 6.95 -0.59 14.28
N VAL A 46 8.10 -1.25 14.35
CA VAL A 46 8.65 -2.00 13.21
C VAL A 46 7.79 -3.23 12.88
N PRO A 47 7.43 -4.12 13.83
CA PRO A 47 6.46 -5.19 13.55
C PRO A 47 5.11 -4.68 13.06
N VAL A 48 4.59 -3.60 13.65
CA VAL A 48 3.31 -2.99 13.23
C VAL A 48 3.38 -2.48 11.79
N TRP A 49 4.47 -1.80 11.41
CA TRP A 49 4.73 -1.39 10.03
C TRP A 49 4.71 -2.57 9.08
N LEU A 50 5.45 -3.63 9.41
CA LEU A 50 5.57 -4.79 8.54
C LEU A 50 4.21 -5.45 8.32
N VAL A 51 3.43 -5.64 9.38
CA VAL A 51 2.06 -6.20 9.29
C VAL A 51 1.15 -5.28 8.48
N ALA A 52 1.22 -3.96 8.67
CA ALA A 52 0.42 -2.99 7.91
C ALA A 52 0.78 -3.02 6.42
N PHE A 53 2.07 -3.10 6.08
CA PHE A 53 2.55 -3.21 4.71
C PHE A 53 2.09 -4.53 4.05
N ILE A 54 2.25 -5.66 4.72
CA ILE A 54 1.78 -6.97 4.23
C ILE A 54 0.27 -6.93 3.99
N THR A 55 -0.50 -6.36 4.91
CA THR A 55 -1.95 -6.21 4.78
C THR A 55 -2.31 -5.35 3.57
N PHE A 56 -1.57 -4.27 3.32
CA PHE A 56 -1.76 -3.43 2.14
C PHE A 56 -1.51 -4.21 0.84
N VAL A 57 -0.38 -4.92 0.74
CA VAL A 57 -0.05 -5.75 -0.44
C VAL A 57 -1.11 -6.81 -0.68
N TRP A 58 -1.62 -7.42 0.39
CA TRP A 58 -2.64 -8.46 0.32
C TRP A 58 -4.04 -7.95 -0.05
N ALA A 59 -4.47 -6.82 0.50
CA ALA A 59 -5.84 -6.32 0.34
C ALA A 59 -6.03 -5.37 -0.84
N SER A 60 -5.01 -4.59 -1.21
CA SER A 60 -5.10 -3.60 -2.30
C SER A 60 -5.49 -4.17 -3.67
N PRO A 61 -5.16 -5.43 -4.06
CA PRO A 61 -5.63 -6.01 -5.32
C PRO A 61 -7.15 -5.98 -5.46
N GLN A 62 -7.90 -6.14 -4.37
CA GLN A 62 -9.37 -6.05 -4.40
C GLN A 62 -9.86 -4.64 -4.73
N GLY A 63 -9.18 -3.63 -4.19
CA GLY A 63 -9.48 -2.24 -4.46
C GLY A 63 -9.24 -1.88 -5.92
N TYR A 64 -8.08 -2.28 -6.47
CA TYR A 64 -7.78 -2.09 -7.89
C TYR A 64 -8.72 -2.87 -8.79
N TYR A 65 -9.08 -4.10 -8.43
CA TYR A 65 -10.07 -4.87 -9.19
C TYR A 65 -11.43 -4.20 -9.22
N THR A 66 -11.84 -3.60 -8.09
CA THR A 66 -13.09 -2.83 -8.02
C THR A 66 -13.05 -1.63 -8.95
N TYR A 67 -11.92 -0.91 -9.02
CA TYR A 67 -11.72 0.16 -9.99
C TYR A 67 -11.79 -0.36 -11.44
N TYR A 68 -11.13 -1.47 -11.74
CA TYR A 68 -11.16 -2.07 -13.08
C TYR A 68 -12.56 -2.48 -13.51
N ARG A 69 -13.39 -3.01 -12.61
CA ARG A 69 -14.80 -3.30 -12.89
C ARG A 69 -15.65 -2.07 -13.22
N MET A 70 -15.20 -0.87 -12.88
CA MET A 70 -15.89 0.38 -13.26
C MET A 70 -15.51 0.86 -14.66
N ILE A 71 -14.32 0.48 -15.16
CA ILE A 71 -13.80 0.96 -16.46
C ILE A 71 -13.79 -0.10 -17.56
N PHE A 72 -13.91 -1.38 -17.20
CA PHE A 72 -14.03 -2.49 -18.14
C PHE A 72 -15.37 -3.18 -17.99
N ASP A 73 -16.11 -3.25 -19.09
CA ASP A 73 -17.36 -3.99 -19.16
C ASP A 73 -17.13 -5.51 -19.11
N GLY A 74 -18.05 -6.23 -18.48
CA GLY A 74 -18.05 -7.70 -18.46
C GLY A 74 -17.12 -8.36 -17.44
N LEU A 75 -16.44 -7.59 -16.59
CA LEU A 75 -15.65 -8.18 -15.49
C LEU A 75 -16.57 -8.75 -14.38
N PRO A 76 -16.35 -10.01 -13.96
CA PRO A 76 -17.22 -10.67 -12.99
C PRO A 76 -17.18 -10.01 -11.61
N ALA A 77 -18.29 -10.09 -10.87
CA ALA A 77 -18.32 -9.73 -9.47
C ALA A 77 -17.67 -10.83 -8.63
N GLN A 78 -16.38 -10.71 -8.35
CA GLN A 78 -15.64 -11.71 -7.58
C GLN A 78 -14.63 -11.09 -6.60
N THR A 79 -14.25 -11.89 -5.62
CA THR A 79 -13.14 -11.59 -4.71
C THR A 79 -11.84 -12.05 -5.36
N VAL A 80 -10.86 -11.16 -5.46
CA VAL A 80 -9.51 -11.46 -5.98
C VAL A 80 -8.47 -11.56 -4.86
N ILE A 81 -8.86 -11.33 -3.61
CA ILE A 81 -8.03 -11.63 -2.43
C ILE A 81 -7.84 -13.14 -2.34
N GLN A 82 -6.59 -13.57 -2.30
CA GLN A 82 -6.19 -14.98 -2.17
C GLN A 82 -5.48 -15.19 -0.83
N ALA A 83 -4.68 -16.25 -0.71
CA ALA A 83 -3.77 -16.39 0.42
C ALA A 83 -2.85 -15.14 0.55
N PRO A 84 -2.45 -14.76 1.77
CA PRO A 84 -1.44 -13.72 1.97
C PRO A 84 -0.17 -14.01 1.18
N PRO A 85 0.52 -12.98 0.66
CA PRO A 85 1.79 -13.15 -0.03
C PRO A 85 2.82 -13.79 0.92
N PRO A 86 3.61 -14.75 0.44
CA PRO A 86 4.63 -15.39 1.26
C PRO A 86 5.79 -14.40 1.55
N PRO A 87 6.59 -14.65 2.60
CA PRO A 87 7.62 -13.71 3.05
C PRO A 87 8.64 -13.30 1.97
N GLU A 88 8.99 -14.21 1.06
CA GLU A 88 9.91 -13.97 -0.05
C GLU A 88 9.40 -12.92 -1.04
N GLU A 89 8.09 -12.86 -1.29
CA GLU A 89 7.50 -11.83 -2.16
C GLU A 89 7.53 -10.46 -1.49
N ILE A 90 7.27 -10.41 -0.18
CA ILE A 90 7.36 -9.19 0.62
C ILE A 90 8.79 -8.66 0.64
N LEU A 91 9.77 -9.55 0.85
CA LEU A 91 11.17 -9.20 0.79
C LEU A 91 11.53 -8.67 -0.60
N ALA A 92 11.13 -9.37 -1.66
CA ALA A 92 11.41 -8.97 -3.03
C ALA A 92 10.83 -7.58 -3.40
N LEU A 93 9.66 -7.24 -2.87
CA LEU A 93 9.08 -5.89 -3.01
C LEU A 93 9.91 -4.84 -2.27
N LEU A 94 10.32 -5.11 -1.03
CA LEU A 94 11.09 -4.18 -0.20
C LEU A 94 12.54 -4.01 -0.68
N THR A 95 13.12 -5.02 -1.31
CA THR A 95 14.47 -4.98 -1.89
C THR A 95 14.49 -4.62 -3.36
N PHE A 96 13.33 -4.33 -3.97
CA PHE A 96 13.19 -4.02 -5.40
C PHE A 96 13.73 -5.12 -6.33
N THR A 97 13.71 -6.38 -5.88
CA THR A 97 14.12 -7.56 -6.66
C THR A 97 12.95 -8.35 -7.22
N GLY A 98 11.72 -7.84 -7.05
CA GLY A 98 10.49 -8.42 -7.58
C GLY A 98 10.29 -8.19 -9.08
N PRO A 99 9.05 -8.38 -9.59
CA PRO A 99 8.74 -8.20 -11.00
C PRO A 99 9.16 -6.82 -11.54
N VAL A 100 9.71 -6.79 -12.75
CA VAL A 100 10.12 -5.55 -13.44
C VAL A 100 8.88 -4.79 -13.94
N SER A 101 8.16 -4.16 -13.01
CA SER A 101 6.94 -3.39 -13.28
C SER A 101 6.89 -2.12 -12.44
N LEU A 102 6.24 -1.07 -12.97
CA LEU A 102 6.05 0.19 -12.26
C LEU A 102 5.31 -0.04 -10.93
N ALA A 103 4.26 -0.84 -10.94
CA ALA A 103 3.46 -1.15 -9.76
C ALA A 103 4.31 -1.79 -8.65
N ALA A 104 5.13 -2.79 -8.97
CA ALA A 104 5.99 -3.45 -7.98
C ALA A 104 6.99 -2.47 -7.34
N HIS A 105 7.63 -1.62 -8.13
CA HIS A 105 8.56 -0.61 -7.62
C HIS A 105 7.83 0.45 -6.78
N SER A 106 6.66 0.92 -7.22
CA SER A 106 5.84 1.88 -6.45
C SER A 106 5.37 1.30 -5.11
N ILE A 107 5.03 0.02 -5.06
CA ILE A 107 4.70 -0.69 -3.80
C ILE A 107 5.93 -0.75 -2.88
N GLY A 108 7.11 -1.06 -3.41
CA GLY A 108 8.36 -1.04 -2.63
C GLY A 108 8.66 0.34 -2.06
N VAL A 109 8.54 1.40 -2.86
CA VAL A 109 8.69 2.79 -2.41
C VAL A 109 7.69 3.12 -1.31
N LEU A 110 6.40 2.77 -1.48
CA LEU A 110 5.38 2.98 -0.46
C LEU A 110 5.71 2.24 0.84
N GLY A 111 6.20 1.00 0.76
CA GLY A 111 6.65 0.23 1.92
C GLY A 111 7.72 0.97 2.73
N TRP A 112 8.72 1.54 2.06
CA TRP A 112 9.74 2.36 2.70
C TRP A 112 9.21 3.68 3.25
N LEU A 113 8.28 4.35 2.56
CA LEU A 113 7.62 5.55 3.09
C LEU A 113 6.82 5.24 4.36
N MET A 114 6.10 4.12 4.39
CA MET A 114 5.41 3.63 5.60
C MET A 114 6.41 3.33 6.72
N PHE A 115 7.60 2.78 6.40
CA PHE A 115 8.64 2.53 7.38
C PHE A 115 9.14 3.83 8.01
N VAL A 116 9.43 4.84 7.18
CA VAL A 116 9.81 6.18 7.63
C VAL A 116 8.75 6.75 8.55
N VAL A 117 7.47 6.70 8.17
CA VAL A 117 6.34 7.12 9.02
C VAL A 117 6.32 6.38 10.36
N ALA A 118 6.58 5.08 10.35
CA ALA A 118 6.58 4.26 11.56
C ALA A 118 7.73 4.65 12.52
N VAL A 119 8.93 4.85 12.01
CA VAL A 119 10.10 5.16 12.86
C VAL A 119 10.29 6.65 13.13
N TRP A 120 9.54 7.52 12.44
CA TRP A 120 9.67 8.97 12.60
C TRP A 120 9.49 9.39 14.07
N PRO A 121 10.38 10.23 14.61
CA PRO A 121 10.26 10.73 15.98
C PRO A 121 8.96 11.50 16.14
N GLN A 122 8.03 10.93 16.88
CA GLN A 122 6.83 11.64 17.27
C GLN A 122 7.19 12.43 18.51
N ARG A 123 7.31 13.76 18.35
CA ARG A 123 7.47 14.67 19.49
C ARG A 123 6.31 14.39 20.43
N ARG A 124 6.58 13.76 21.58
CA ARG A 124 5.65 13.82 22.70
C ARG A 124 5.50 15.31 22.96
N LYS A 125 4.31 15.87 22.75
CA LYS A 125 3.97 17.16 23.37
C LYS A 125 4.18 16.89 24.86
N CYS A 126 5.31 17.33 25.40
CA CYS A 126 5.48 17.46 26.84
C CYS A 126 4.33 18.38 27.25
N ARG A 127 3.25 17.79 27.75
CA ARG A 127 2.26 18.54 28.50
C ARG A 127 3.03 18.95 29.73
N ASN A 128 3.50 20.20 29.74
CA ASN A 128 4.03 20.84 30.93
C ASN A 128 2.97 20.64 32.01
N ALA A 129 3.19 19.66 32.88
CA ALA A 129 2.56 19.63 34.18
C ALA A 129 3.38 20.61 35.02
N ALA A 130 3.07 21.89 34.84
CA ALA A 130 3.14 22.80 35.96
C ALA A 130 1.83 22.57 36.70
N ASP A 131 1.91 21.88 37.83
CA ASP A 131 1.02 21.94 39.00
C ASP A 131 1.70 21.16 40.13
#